data_AF-A0A6B3EGM3-F1
#
_entry.id   AF-A0A6B3EGM3-F1
#
_cell.length_a   1.000
_cell.length_b   1.000
_cell.length_c   1.000
_cell.angle_alpha   90.00
_cell.angle_beta   90.00
_cell.angle_gamma   90.00
#
_symmetry.space_group_name_H-M   'P 1'
#
loop_
_entity.id
_entity.type
_entity.pdbx_description
1 polymer ?
#
loop_
_entity_poly.entity_id
_entity_poly.type
_entity_poly.pdbx_seq_one_letter_code
_entity_poly.pdbx_strand_id
1 'polypeptide(L)'
;EPGTGRTTELAALAARRARGRVPALTLWLRGADLLADDTSVTDAIVRTLGQAGRIVTAAGALGDMAAATPERVARLAADAGSPLLVLLDGPEEMPPVLAHRLARWTTDTVGWLRENGARLVVACRPEHWETAGALCPPDALHRPARPAGRLPSALRIDDLTVGQAELARQRYGLPPDALAPGHDRHPLTLRLLAEVREALPPDTPGRPGTEEVFGAHLDLMCLRIAVRIAAQWRPAPSGTAVRRLAAQVAGQVHEAARRCLGPGQGELDRSAFEHVFPWRTGWASAVLTEGLLVPAGAGYRFAHEELGDWVQGAHLDLDAALRSLVHRWHAPTASAGESGGRVPHPRRPDAADSPGTAPAGGAEDVEPRTLPVPRHRIGPVIQALLLLGR
;
A
#
# COMPACT_ATOMS: atom_id res chain seq x y z
N GLU A 1 -12.74 -0.65 -0.42
CA GLU A 1 -11.92 -1.11 -1.55
C GLU A 1 -10.80 -0.10 -1.82
N PRO A 2 -9.74 -0.46 -2.56
CA PRO A 2 -8.81 0.51 -3.14
C PRO A 2 -9.57 1.57 -3.96
N GLY A 3 -9.03 2.79 -4.04
CA GLY A 3 -9.62 3.87 -4.83
C GLY A 3 -10.90 4.52 -4.28
N THR A 4 -11.58 3.93 -3.30
CA THR A 4 -12.84 4.48 -2.74
C THR A 4 -12.67 5.69 -1.80
N GLY A 5 -11.44 6.16 -1.59
CA GLY A 5 -11.19 7.40 -0.83
C GLY A 5 -11.01 7.22 0.68
N ARG A 6 -10.61 6.04 1.15
CA ARG A 6 -10.32 5.76 2.58
C ARG A 6 -9.37 6.79 3.22
N THR A 7 -8.19 7.00 2.62
CA THR A 7 -7.21 8.02 3.03
C THR A 7 -7.80 9.44 2.97
N THR A 8 -8.64 9.74 1.98
CA THR A 8 -9.31 11.04 1.84
C THR A 8 -10.29 11.30 2.98
N GLU A 9 -11.05 10.28 3.40
CA GLU A 9 -11.95 10.37 4.55
C GLU A 9 -11.18 10.55 5.87
N LEU A 10 -10.04 9.87 6.04
CA LEU A 10 -9.15 10.12 7.19
C LEU A 10 -8.63 11.56 7.21
N ALA A 11 -8.20 12.08 6.06
CA ALA A 11 -7.77 13.48 5.94
C ALA A 11 -8.90 14.46 6.27
N ALA A 12 -10.11 14.20 5.77
CA ALA A 12 -11.27 15.02 6.06
C ALA A 12 -11.62 14.99 7.56
N LEU A 13 -11.52 13.82 8.22
CA LEU A 13 -11.73 13.68 9.65
C LEU A 13 -10.68 14.46 10.46
N ALA A 14 -9.39 14.30 10.14
CA ALA A 14 -8.31 15.04 10.78
C ALA A 14 -8.49 16.56 10.61
N ALA A 15 -8.82 17.01 9.40
CA ALA A 15 -9.06 18.42 9.10
C ALA A 15 -10.26 18.99 9.86
N ARG A 16 -11.35 18.22 10.04
CA ARG A 16 -12.50 18.65 10.86
C ARG A 16 -12.12 18.79 12.33
N ARG A 17 -11.33 17.86 12.87
CA ARG A 17 -10.86 17.88 14.27
C ARG A 17 -9.88 19.01 14.56
N ALA A 18 -9.07 19.39 13.57
CA ALA A 18 -8.12 20.49 13.68
C ALA A 18 -8.78 21.88 13.65
N ARG A 19 -10.07 21.99 13.29
CA ARG A 19 -10.80 23.26 13.25
C ARG A 19 -11.35 23.63 14.63
N GLY A 20 -11.47 24.93 14.89
CA GLY A 20 -12.07 25.49 16.10
C GLY A 20 -11.06 26.18 17.01
N ARG A 21 -11.54 26.75 18.12
CA ARG A 21 -10.70 27.48 19.10
C ARG A 21 -9.79 26.57 19.90
N VAL A 22 -10.23 25.33 20.13
CA VAL A 22 -9.46 24.26 20.78
C VAL A 22 -9.46 23.06 19.84
N PRO A 23 -8.40 22.88 19.03
CA PRO A 23 -8.29 21.75 18.11
C PRO A 23 -8.25 20.41 18.87
N ALA A 24 -9.01 19.43 18.40
CA ALA A 24 -8.96 18.09 18.96
C ALA A 24 -7.74 17.33 18.43
N LEU A 25 -6.86 16.89 19.33
CA LEU A 25 -5.57 16.30 18.97
C LEU A 25 -5.76 15.01 18.16
N THR A 26 -5.02 14.91 17.05
CA THR A 26 -5.07 13.79 16.11
C THR A 26 -3.65 13.45 15.69
N LEU A 27 -3.28 12.17 15.76
CA LEU A 27 -2.01 11.62 15.26
C LEU A 27 -2.29 10.75 14.05
N TRP A 28 -1.53 10.94 12.97
CA TRP A 28 -1.64 10.14 11.76
C TRP A 28 -0.41 9.26 11.61
N LEU A 29 -0.63 7.95 11.55
CA LEU A 29 0.36 6.92 11.27
C LEU A 29 0.05 6.20 9.96
N ARG A 30 1.09 5.77 9.24
CA ARG A 30 0.98 4.87 8.08
C ARG A 30 1.41 3.47 8.49
N GLY A 31 0.76 2.44 7.95
CA GLY A 31 1.20 1.06 8.16
C GLY A 31 2.62 0.81 7.66
N ALA A 32 3.00 1.42 6.53
CA ALA A 32 4.35 1.33 5.97
C ALA A 32 5.44 1.89 6.91
N ASP A 33 5.09 2.84 7.80
CA ASP A 33 6.05 3.46 8.73
C ASP A 33 6.18 2.68 10.05
N LEU A 34 5.44 1.59 10.21
CA LEU A 34 5.60 0.66 11.33
C LEU A 34 6.89 -0.13 11.18
N LEU A 35 7.51 -0.49 12.32
CA LEU A 35 8.76 -1.24 12.34
C LEU A 35 8.53 -2.70 12.75
N ALA A 36 9.44 -3.57 12.30
CA ALA A 36 9.35 -5.00 12.53
C ALA A 36 9.31 -5.37 14.02
N ASP A 37 9.95 -4.58 14.87
CA ASP A 37 10.11 -4.75 16.30
C ASP A 37 9.02 -4.06 17.13
N ASP A 38 8.15 -3.24 16.53
CA ASP A 38 7.04 -2.58 17.22
C ASP A 38 6.23 -3.58 18.05
N THR A 39 6.01 -3.22 19.30
CA THR A 39 5.24 -4.00 20.27
C THR A 39 3.79 -3.54 20.32
N SER A 40 3.53 -2.26 20.05
CA SER A 40 2.18 -1.69 19.90
C SER A 40 2.19 -0.45 19.00
N VAL A 41 1.03 0.17 18.79
CA VAL A 41 0.93 1.46 18.10
C VAL A 41 1.73 2.57 18.79
N THR A 42 1.99 2.42 20.09
CA THR A 42 2.69 3.42 20.91
C THR A 42 4.11 3.66 20.44
N ASP A 43 4.81 2.61 19.99
CA ASP A 43 6.19 2.73 19.46
C ASP A 43 6.24 3.64 18.23
N ALA A 44 5.26 3.51 17.34
CA ALA A 44 5.10 4.40 16.19
C ALA A 44 4.74 5.83 16.61
N ILE A 45 3.86 6.00 17.60
CA ILE A 45 3.52 7.33 18.14
C ILE A 45 4.75 8.03 18.71
N VAL A 46 5.59 7.33 19.50
CA VAL A 46 6.83 7.88 20.06
C VAL A 46 7.72 8.41 18.94
N ARG A 47 7.94 7.63 17.89
CA ARG A 47 8.77 8.04 16.74
C ARG A 47 8.16 9.23 16.01
N THR A 48 6.86 9.22 15.74
CA THR A 48 6.15 10.31 15.06
C THR A 48 6.21 11.61 15.86
N LEU A 49 5.99 11.55 17.18
CA LEU A 49 6.09 12.71 18.06
C LEU A 49 7.53 13.23 18.14
N GLY A 50 8.53 12.34 18.22
CA GLY A 50 9.94 12.74 18.17
C GLY A 50 10.33 13.41 16.86
N GLN A 51 9.81 12.92 15.71
CA GLN A 51 10.03 13.56 14.42
C GLN A 51 9.34 14.91 14.31
N ALA A 52 8.07 15.01 14.70
CA ALA A 52 7.34 16.27 14.74
C ALA A 52 8.04 17.29 15.67
N GLY A 53 8.53 16.82 16.82
CA GLY A 53 9.33 17.59 17.76
C GLY A 53 10.56 18.22 17.11
N ARG A 54 11.37 17.42 16.40
CA ARG A 54 12.53 17.94 15.67
C ARG A 54 12.17 19.02 14.65
N ILE A 55 11.05 18.86 13.94
CA ILE A 55 10.60 19.85 12.94
C ILE A 55 10.20 21.17 13.61
N VAL A 56 9.40 21.12 14.68
CA VAL A 56 8.95 22.35 15.35
C VAL A 56 10.08 23.03 16.13
N THR A 57 11.00 22.27 16.73
CA THR A 57 12.20 22.81 17.36
C THR A 57 13.10 23.50 16.34
N ALA A 58 13.30 22.90 15.16
CA ALA A 58 14.03 23.53 14.06
C ALA A 58 13.33 24.81 13.56
N ALA A 59 12.00 24.89 13.68
CA ALA A 59 11.20 26.08 13.40
C ALA A 59 11.16 27.11 14.55
N GLY A 60 11.91 26.89 15.64
CA GLY A 60 12.02 27.82 16.78
C GLY A 60 10.96 27.66 17.88
N ALA A 61 10.22 26.55 17.90
CA ALA A 61 9.28 26.28 18.98
C ALA A 61 10.00 26.12 20.33
N LEU A 62 9.42 26.70 21.38
CA LEU A 62 9.92 26.61 22.76
C LEU A 62 9.44 25.32 23.43
N GLY A 63 10.32 24.68 24.20
CA GLY A 63 10.00 23.53 25.03
C GLY A 63 10.88 22.31 24.76
N ASP A 64 10.92 21.41 25.73
CA ASP A 64 11.58 20.10 25.58
C ASP A 64 10.62 19.12 24.91
N MET A 65 10.88 18.81 23.64
CA MET A 65 10.07 17.87 22.87
C MET A 65 10.25 16.42 23.33
N ALA A 66 11.28 16.09 24.12
CA ALA A 66 11.41 14.78 24.76
C ALA A 66 10.29 14.53 25.79
N ALA A 67 9.64 15.60 26.29
CA ALA A 67 8.51 15.49 27.19
C ALA A 67 7.18 15.13 26.49
N ALA A 68 7.13 15.14 25.15
CA ALA A 68 5.94 14.81 24.35
C ALA A 68 5.72 13.29 24.23
N THR A 69 5.63 12.60 25.36
CA THR A 69 5.31 11.17 25.40
C THR A 69 3.86 10.91 24.97
N PRO A 70 3.54 9.74 24.39
CA PRO A 70 2.18 9.35 24.00
C PRO A 70 1.15 9.56 25.13
N GLU A 71 1.47 9.16 26.36
CA GLU A 71 0.59 9.23 27.54
C GLU A 71 0.33 10.69 27.95
N ARG A 72 1.32 11.56 27.78
CA ARG A 72 1.17 13.00 28.05
C ARG A 72 0.31 13.67 26.99
N VAL A 73 0.48 13.30 25.72
CA VAL A 73 -0.37 13.81 24.62
C VAL A 73 -1.82 13.33 24.78
N ALA A 74 -2.02 12.07 25.20
CA ALA A 74 -3.33 11.53 25.49
C ALA A 74 -4.02 12.27 26.66
N ARG A 75 -3.29 12.51 27.77
CA ARG A 75 -3.78 13.32 28.89
C ARG A 75 -4.12 14.75 28.47
N LEU A 76 -3.26 15.40 27.69
CA LEU A 76 -3.52 16.75 27.17
C LEU A 76 -4.78 16.80 26.32
N ALA A 77 -5.03 15.79 25.49
CA ALA A 77 -6.26 15.69 24.72
C ALA A 77 -7.48 15.57 25.65
N ALA A 78 -7.40 14.68 26.65
CA ALA A 78 -8.46 14.48 27.63
C ALA A 78 -8.77 15.77 28.42
N ASP A 79 -7.75 16.50 28.86
CA ASP A 79 -7.87 17.79 29.55
C ASP A 79 -8.52 18.86 28.65
N ALA A 80 -8.32 18.77 27.34
CA ALA A 80 -8.98 19.61 26.33
C ALA A 80 -10.41 19.15 26.00
N GLY A 81 -10.93 18.12 26.67
CA GLY A 81 -12.30 17.64 26.55
C GLY A 81 -12.55 16.69 25.37
N SER A 82 -11.50 16.13 24.75
CA SER A 82 -11.65 15.19 23.63
C SER A 82 -10.56 14.12 23.64
N PRO A 83 -10.87 12.83 23.43
CA PRO A 83 -9.84 11.80 23.42
C PRO A 83 -8.84 12.04 22.28
N LEU A 84 -7.59 11.68 22.51
CA LEU A 84 -6.58 11.58 21.46
C LEU A 84 -7.07 10.59 20.42
N LEU A 85 -7.11 11.02 19.16
CA LEU A 85 -7.44 10.16 18.03
C LEU A 85 -6.17 9.79 17.28
N VAL A 86 -5.91 8.49 17.17
CA VAL A 86 -4.85 7.93 16.32
C VAL A 86 -5.51 7.42 15.05
N LEU A 87 -4.97 7.81 13.89
CA LEU A 87 -5.35 7.29 12.59
C LEU A 87 -4.24 6.35 12.12
N LEU A 88 -4.59 5.11 11.78
CA LEU A 88 -3.68 4.15 11.18
C LEU A 88 -4.15 3.85 9.76
N ASP A 89 -3.43 4.37 8.78
CA ASP A 89 -3.79 4.25 7.36
C ASP A 89 -2.91 3.22 6.65
N GLY A 90 -3.55 2.20 6.07
CA GLY A 90 -2.90 1.10 5.35
C GLY A 90 -2.04 0.18 6.21
N PRO A 91 -2.49 -0.33 7.38
CA PRO A 91 -1.73 -1.30 8.19
C PRO A 91 -1.33 -2.57 7.42
N GLU A 92 -2.01 -2.91 6.33
CA GLU A 92 -1.62 -3.97 5.41
C GLU A 92 -0.24 -3.79 4.75
N GLU A 93 0.31 -2.57 4.76
CA GLU A 93 1.67 -2.24 4.31
C GLU A 93 2.73 -2.52 5.40
N MET A 94 2.37 -2.98 6.59
CA MET A 94 3.31 -3.20 7.69
C MET A 94 4.35 -4.30 7.40
N PRO A 95 5.53 -4.27 8.06
CA PRO A 95 6.55 -5.30 7.89
C PRO A 95 6.04 -6.73 8.17
N PRO A 96 6.42 -7.74 7.37
CA PRO A 96 5.96 -9.12 7.56
C PRO A 96 6.22 -9.70 8.96
N VAL A 97 7.36 -9.35 9.56
CA VAL A 97 7.73 -9.78 10.92
C VAL A 97 6.74 -9.25 11.96
N LEU A 98 6.25 -8.02 11.79
CA LEU A 98 5.22 -7.45 12.65
C LEU A 98 3.88 -8.14 12.41
N ALA A 99 3.52 -8.38 11.15
CA ALA A 99 2.30 -9.08 10.78
C ALA A 99 2.21 -10.49 11.38
N HIS A 100 3.33 -11.20 11.53
CA HIS A 100 3.39 -12.50 12.24
C HIS A 100 3.12 -12.41 13.74
N ARG A 101 3.30 -11.23 14.34
CA ARG A 101 3.05 -10.97 15.77
C ARG A 101 1.80 -10.14 16.01
N LEU A 102 0.94 -10.01 15.00
CA LEU A 102 -0.23 -9.11 14.99
C LEU A 102 -1.16 -9.32 16.19
N ALA A 103 -1.37 -10.57 16.64
CA ALA A 103 -2.23 -10.84 17.81
C ALA A 103 -1.73 -10.16 19.09
N ARG A 104 -0.41 -10.24 19.35
CA ARG A 104 0.20 -9.57 20.50
C ARG A 104 0.20 -8.06 20.31
N TRP A 105 0.60 -7.59 19.13
CA TRP A 105 0.62 -6.16 18.82
C TRP A 105 -0.75 -5.50 18.98
N THR A 106 -1.82 -6.17 18.54
CA THR A 106 -3.20 -5.71 18.70
C THR A 106 -3.62 -5.70 20.17
N THR A 107 -3.26 -6.72 20.94
CA THR A 107 -3.56 -6.79 22.38
C THR A 107 -2.92 -5.63 23.14
N ASP A 108 -1.62 -5.41 22.92
CA ASP A 108 -0.85 -4.36 23.59
C ASP A 108 -1.35 -2.97 23.15
N THR A 109 -1.71 -2.81 21.87
CA THR A 109 -2.35 -1.59 21.34
C THR A 109 -3.69 -1.29 22.00
N VAL A 110 -4.58 -2.28 22.11
CA VAL A 110 -5.89 -2.11 22.75
C VAL A 110 -5.75 -1.80 24.24
N GLY A 111 -4.78 -2.44 24.92
CA GLY A 111 -4.44 -2.14 26.32
C GLY A 111 -4.10 -0.67 26.51
N TRP A 112 -3.12 -0.17 25.75
CA TRP A 112 -2.68 1.23 25.83
C TRP A 112 -3.81 2.23 25.53
N LEU A 113 -4.65 1.95 24.51
CA LEU A 113 -5.79 2.80 24.17
C LEU A 113 -6.79 2.92 25.31
N ARG A 114 -7.07 1.81 26.01
CA ARG A 114 -7.99 1.78 27.15
C ARG A 114 -7.42 2.54 28.35
N GLU A 115 -6.17 2.27 28.70
CA GLU A 115 -5.47 2.90 29.83
C GLU A 115 -5.40 4.42 29.69
N ASN A 116 -5.21 4.92 28.46
CA ASN A 116 -5.02 6.34 28.19
C ASN A 116 -6.28 7.06 27.67
N GLY A 117 -7.42 6.36 27.60
CA GLY A 117 -8.66 6.93 27.06
C GLY A 117 -8.56 7.37 25.58
N ALA A 118 -7.57 6.88 24.84
CA ALA A 118 -7.35 7.21 23.44
C ALA A 118 -8.29 6.40 22.52
N ARG A 119 -8.37 6.80 21.25
CA ARG A 119 -9.18 6.14 20.21
C ARG A 119 -8.33 5.90 18.97
N LEU A 120 -8.55 4.78 18.30
CA LEU A 120 -7.88 4.40 17.07
C LEU A 120 -8.91 4.23 15.95
N VAL A 121 -8.63 4.82 14.78
CA VAL A 121 -9.33 4.54 13.53
C VAL A 121 -8.36 3.85 12.60
N VAL A 122 -8.73 2.68 12.11
CA VAL A 122 -7.94 1.89 11.16
C VAL A 122 -8.61 1.98 9.79
N ALA A 123 -7.91 2.55 8.80
CA ALA A 123 -8.32 2.49 7.41
C ALA A 123 -7.49 1.41 6.71
N CYS A 124 -8.14 0.31 6.35
CA CYS A 124 -7.46 -0.87 5.80
C CYS A 124 -8.37 -1.59 4.81
N ARG A 125 -7.77 -2.54 4.08
CA ARG A 125 -8.48 -3.40 3.12
C ARG A 125 -9.39 -4.38 3.86
N PRO A 126 -10.50 -4.82 3.25
CA PRO A 126 -11.40 -5.78 3.89
C PRO A 126 -10.69 -7.09 4.24
N GLU A 127 -9.76 -7.56 3.39
CA GLU A 127 -8.99 -8.78 3.62
C GLU A 127 -8.06 -8.66 4.83
N HIS A 128 -7.47 -7.48 5.04
CA HIS A 128 -6.67 -7.21 6.24
C HIS A 128 -7.57 -7.18 7.48
N TRP A 129 -8.71 -6.49 7.40
CA TRP A 129 -9.63 -6.33 8.52
C TRP A 129 -10.28 -7.64 8.95
N GLU A 130 -10.54 -8.56 8.03
CA GLU A 130 -11.06 -9.90 8.33
C GLU A 130 -10.20 -10.60 9.39
N THR A 131 -8.87 -10.50 9.26
CA THR A 131 -7.92 -11.09 10.22
C THR A 131 -7.68 -10.17 11.41
N ALA A 132 -7.32 -8.90 11.16
CA ALA A 132 -6.92 -7.97 12.22
C ALA A 132 -8.07 -7.64 13.18
N GLY A 133 -9.28 -7.44 12.64
CA GLY A 133 -10.46 -7.11 13.44
C GLY A 133 -10.92 -8.27 14.33
N ALA A 134 -10.65 -9.52 13.95
CA ALA A 134 -10.97 -10.70 14.76
C ALA A 134 -10.06 -10.86 15.98
N LEU A 135 -8.88 -10.24 15.95
CA LEU A 135 -7.94 -10.19 17.08
C LEU A 135 -8.32 -9.14 18.13
N CYS A 136 -9.16 -8.17 17.76
CA CYS A 136 -9.66 -7.15 18.67
C CYS A 136 -10.75 -7.72 19.59
N PRO A 137 -10.73 -7.41 20.90
CA PRO A 137 -11.85 -7.71 21.79
C PRO A 137 -13.17 -7.09 21.26
N PRO A 138 -14.31 -7.80 21.27
CA PRO A 138 -15.57 -7.31 20.69
C PRO A 138 -16.12 -6.02 21.31
N ASP A 139 -15.74 -5.73 22.56
CA ASP A 139 -16.10 -4.53 23.30
C ASP A 139 -15.19 -3.34 22.99
N ALA A 140 -14.02 -3.57 22.38
CA ALA A 140 -13.12 -2.52 21.89
C ALA A 140 -13.55 -1.96 20.53
N LEU A 141 -14.32 -2.71 19.74
CA LEU A 141 -14.73 -2.31 18.39
C LEU A 141 -15.92 -1.35 18.42
N HIS A 142 -15.81 -0.30 17.60
CA HIS A 142 -16.95 0.58 17.33
C HIS A 142 -18.03 -0.18 16.55
N ARG A 143 -19.30 -0.01 16.97
CA ARG A 143 -20.46 -0.59 16.28
C ARG A 143 -21.14 0.49 15.43
N PRO A 144 -20.89 0.55 14.11
CA PRO A 144 -21.58 1.50 13.25
C PRO A 144 -23.04 1.10 13.07
N ALA A 145 -23.89 2.07 12.71
CA ALA A 145 -25.31 1.83 12.43
C ALA A 145 -25.54 0.81 11.29
N ARG A 146 -24.61 0.75 10.34
CA ARG A 146 -24.61 -0.22 9.23
C ARG A 146 -23.26 -0.93 9.19
N PRO A 147 -23.09 -2.04 9.92
CA PRO A 147 -21.83 -2.78 9.92
C PRO A 147 -21.61 -3.47 8.57
N ALA A 148 -20.34 -3.60 8.18
CA ALA A 148 -19.93 -4.44 7.07
C ALA A 148 -20.33 -5.91 7.34
N GLY A 149 -21.04 -6.53 6.41
CA GLY A 149 -21.41 -7.94 6.52
C GLY A 149 -20.18 -8.85 6.39
N ARG A 150 -20.17 -9.98 7.11
CA ARG A 150 -19.12 -11.02 7.09
C ARG A 150 -17.73 -10.58 7.55
N LEU A 151 -17.63 -9.40 8.17
CA LEU A 151 -16.39 -8.89 8.76
C LEU A 151 -16.61 -8.56 10.25
N PRO A 152 -15.53 -8.50 11.06
CA PRO A 152 -15.58 -7.84 12.36
C PRO A 152 -16.13 -6.41 12.23
N SER A 153 -16.76 -5.89 13.29
CA SER A 153 -17.52 -4.62 13.23
C SER A 153 -16.69 -3.48 12.61
N ALA A 154 -17.14 -2.99 11.45
CA ALA A 154 -16.47 -1.95 10.69
C ALA A 154 -17.45 -1.17 9.79
N LEU A 155 -17.06 0.05 9.45
CA LEU A 155 -17.74 0.89 8.47
C LEU A 155 -17.16 0.60 7.07
N ARG A 156 -18.02 0.22 6.13
CA ARG A 156 -17.63 0.04 4.73
C ARG A 156 -17.65 1.38 4.00
N ILE A 157 -16.59 1.66 3.24
CA ILE A 157 -16.50 2.82 2.33
C ILE A 157 -16.56 2.30 0.90
N ASP A 158 -17.70 2.54 0.26
CA ASP A 158 -18.01 2.17 -1.11
C ASP A 158 -17.79 3.36 -2.07
N ASP A 159 -18.07 3.16 -3.35
CA ASP A 159 -18.16 4.23 -4.33
C ASP A 159 -19.14 5.34 -3.91
N LEU A 160 -18.99 6.50 -4.55
CA LEU A 160 -19.86 7.63 -4.29
C LEU A 160 -21.33 7.26 -4.59
N THR A 161 -22.24 7.80 -3.78
CA THR A 161 -23.65 7.83 -4.17
C THR A 161 -23.84 8.67 -5.45
N VAL A 162 -24.95 8.48 -6.16
CA VAL A 162 -25.23 9.21 -7.41
C VAL A 162 -25.07 10.73 -7.23
N GLY A 163 -25.69 11.32 -6.19
CA GLY A 163 -25.57 12.75 -5.92
C GLY A 163 -24.16 13.20 -5.51
N GLN A 164 -23.40 12.35 -4.80
CA GLN A 164 -21.99 12.65 -4.49
C GLN A 164 -21.11 12.60 -5.74
N ALA A 165 -21.35 11.66 -6.64
CA ALA A 165 -20.64 11.54 -7.91
C ALA A 165 -20.94 12.72 -8.83
N GLU A 166 -22.20 13.15 -8.92
CA GLU A 166 -22.60 14.37 -9.64
C GLU A 166 -21.89 15.61 -9.10
N LEU A 167 -21.86 15.79 -7.77
CA LEU A 167 -21.16 16.90 -7.14
C LEU A 167 -19.64 16.84 -7.38
N ALA A 168 -19.05 15.64 -7.31
CA ALA A 168 -17.64 15.46 -7.61
C ALA A 168 -17.31 15.82 -9.06
N ARG A 169 -18.11 15.36 -10.03
CA ARG A 169 -17.96 15.73 -11.46
C ARG A 169 -18.05 17.23 -11.66
N GLN A 170 -19.05 17.89 -11.07
CA GLN A 170 -19.20 19.35 -11.15
C GLN A 170 -17.96 20.08 -10.60
N ARG A 171 -17.42 19.63 -9.46
CA ARG A 171 -16.20 20.22 -8.88
C ARG A 171 -14.95 19.99 -9.72
N TYR A 172 -14.87 18.87 -10.42
CA TYR A 172 -13.79 18.57 -11.36
C TYR A 172 -14.00 19.15 -12.75
N GLY A 173 -15.14 19.82 -13.03
CA GLY A 173 -15.46 20.33 -14.36
C GLY A 173 -15.74 19.22 -15.40
N LEU A 174 -16.12 18.02 -14.96
CA LEU A 174 -16.40 16.89 -15.84
C LEU A 174 -17.87 16.90 -16.32
N PRO A 175 -18.15 16.70 -17.62
CA PRO A 175 -19.53 16.61 -18.11
C PRO A 175 -20.24 15.35 -17.56
N PRO A 176 -21.59 15.33 -17.53
CA PRO A 176 -22.35 14.21 -16.97
C PRO A 176 -22.06 12.85 -17.62
N ASP A 177 -21.72 12.86 -18.90
CA ASP A 177 -21.45 11.70 -19.74
C ASP A 177 -19.95 11.49 -19.99
N ALA A 178 -19.08 12.02 -19.13
CA ALA A 178 -17.62 11.96 -19.28
C ALA A 178 -17.02 10.54 -19.23
N LEU A 179 -17.75 9.57 -18.67
CA LEU A 179 -17.32 8.19 -18.41
C LEU A 179 -18.32 7.18 -18.98
N ALA A 180 -17.85 5.97 -19.24
CA ALA A 180 -18.72 4.84 -19.58
C ALA A 180 -19.71 4.53 -18.44
N PRO A 181 -20.93 4.05 -18.73
CA PRO A 181 -21.90 3.68 -17.69
C PRO A 181 -21.32 2.70 -16.68
N GLY A 182 -21.53 2.96 -15.38
CA GLY A 182 -21.03 2.13 -14.29
C GLY A 182 -19.68 2.55 -13.71
N HIS A 183 -18.91 3.40 -14.40
CA HIS A 183 -17.60 3.90 -13.94
C HIS A 183 -17.67 5.31 -13.35
N ASP A 184 -18.83 5.96 -13.42
CA ASP A 184 -19.02 7.39 -13.16
C ASP A 184 -19.12 7.75 -11.68
N ARG A 185 -19.04 6.77 -10.78
CA ARG A 185 -19.15 6.93 -9.32
C ARG A 185 -17.88 6.62 -8.54
N HIS A 186 -16.88 6.04 -9.21
CA HIS A 186 -15.66 5.62 -8.54
C HIS A 186 -14.75 6.84 -8.26
N PRO A 187 -14.40 7.14 -7.00
CA PRO A 187 -13.69 8.39 -6.65
C PRO A 187 -12.34 8.56 -7.35
N LEU A 188 -11.54 7.49 -7.43
CA LEU A 188 -10.23 7.57 -8.08
C LEU A 188 -10.36 7.80 -9.58
N THR A 189 -11.27 7.09 -10.26
CA THR A 189 -11.52 7.24 -11.70
C THR A 189 -11.92 8.68 -12.03
N LEU A 190 -12.82 9.28 -11.26
CA LEU A 190 -13.23 10.67 -11.45
C LEU A 190 -12.05 11.64 -11.31
N ARG A 191 -11.22 11.44 -10.29
CA ARG A 191 -10.04 12.27 -10.07
C ARG A 191 -9.03 12.15 -11.21
N LEU A 192 -8.65 10.92 -11.57
CA LEU A 192 -7.65 10.70 -12.60
C LEU A 192 -8.14 11.16 -13.97
N LEU A 193 -9.43 11.00 -14.28
CA LEU A 193 -10.01 11.54 -15.51
C LEU A 193 -9.93 13.07 -15.52
N ALA A 194 -10.20 13.75 -14.40
CA ALA A 194 -10.06 15.21 -14.33
C ALA A 194 -8.64 15.67 -14.68
N GLU A 195 -7.63 15.02 -14.09
CA GLU A 195 -6.21 15.32 -14.37
C GLU A 195 -5.85 15.04 -15.85
N VAL A 196 -6.40 13.97 -16.44
CA VAL A 196 -6.20 13.66 -17.86
C VAL A 196 -6.87 14.70 -18.75
N ARG A 197 -8.11 15.12 -18.44
CA ARG A 197 -8.85 16.11 -19.24
C ARG A 197 -8.21 17.49 -19.18
N GLU A 198 -7.63 17.86 -18.03
CA GLU A 198 -6.88 19.12 -17.89
C GLU A 198 -5.64 19.16 -18.81
N ALA A 199 -5.01 18.01 -19.06
CA ALA A 199 -3.82 17.90 -19.92
C ALA A 199 -4.14 17.76 -21.42
N LEU A 200 -5.38 17.50 -21.78
CA LEU A 200 -5.82 17.29 -23.16
C LEU A 200 -6.46 18.57 -23.73
N PRO A 201 -6.53 18.71 -25.07
CA PRO A 201 -7.33 19.76 -25.69
C PRO A 201 -8.78 19.73 -25.17
N PRO A 202 -9.41 20.90 -25.00
CA PRO A 202 -10.85 20.98 -24.77
C PRO A 202 -11.62 20.16 -25.81
N ASP A 203 -12.74 19.59 -25.41
CA ASP A 203 -13.64 18.80 -26.28
C ASP A 203 -13.04 17.51 -26.85
N THR A 204 -11.94 16.99 -26.30
CA THR A 204 -11.43 15.67 -26.67
C THR A 204 -12.56 14.62 -26.51
N PRO A 205 -12.95 13.88 -27.56
CA PRO A 205 -14.09 12.97 -27.50
C PRO A 205 -13.78 11.72 -26.66
N GLY A 206 -14.82 10.94 -26.36
CA GLY A 206 -14.71 9.64 -25.70
C GLY A 206 -15.29 9.61 -24.30
N ARG A 207 -15.81 8.44 -23.91
CA ARG A 207 -16.41 8.16 -22.60
C ARG A 207 -15.69 6.95 -21.99
N PRO A 208 -14.46 7.13 -21.49
CA PRO A 208 -13.64 6.01 -21.11
C PRO A 208 -14.20 5.22 -19.92
N GLY A 209 -13.89 3.93 -19.85
CA GLY A 209 -13.99 3.13 -18.63
C GLY A 209 -12.84 3.42 -17.65
N THR A 210 -12.90 2.83 -16.45
CA THR A 210 -11.87 3.02 -15.41
C THR A 210 -10.46 2.69 -15.92
N GLU A 211 -10.32 1.62 -16.70
CA GLU A 211 -9.03 1.11 -17.13
C GLU A 211 -8.42 1.93 -18.27
N GLU A 212 -9.27 2.48 -19.15
CA GLU A 212 -8.84 3.46 -20.14
C GLU A 212 -8.39 4.76 -19.46
N VAL A 213 -9.05 5.17 -18.37
CA VAL A 213 -8.61 6.30 -17.54
C VAL A 213 -7.26 6.00 -16.88
N PHE A 214 -7.06 4.79 -16.34
CA PHE A 214 -5.79 4.39 -15.73
C PHE A 214 -4.64 4.39 -16.75
N GLY A 215 -4.87 3.83 -17.94
CA GLY A 215 -3.90 3.89 -19.05
C GLY A 215 -3.56 5.32 -19.46
N ALA A 216 -4.58 6.15 -19.71
CA ALA A 216 -4.37 7.54 -20.11
C ALA A 216 -3.65 8.37 -19.03
N HIS A 217 -3.96 8.14 -17.75
CA HIS A 217 -3.27 8.78 -16.63
C HIS A 217 -1.82 8.31 -16.53
N LEU A 218 -1.55 7.01 -16.69
CA LEU A 218 -0.19 6.48 -16.67
C LEU A 218 0.66 7.07 -17.81
N ASP A 219 0.11 7.17 -19.02
CA ASP A 219 0.77 7.79 -20.16
C ASP A 219 1.06 9.28 -19.92
N LEU A 220 0.08 10.01 -19.36
CA LEU A 220 0.26 11.40 -18.95
C LEU A 220 1.39 11.53 -17.95
N MET A 221 1.46 10.66 -16.94
CA MET A 221 2.52 10.70 -15.95
C MET A 221 3.89 10.40 -16.55
N CYS A 222 3.98 9.41 -17.43
CA CYS A 222 5.22 9.09 -18.14
C CYS A 222 5.71 10.27 -18.98
N LEU A 223 4.79 10.98 -19.64
CA LEU A 223 5.10 12.19 -20.40
C LEU A 223 5.59 13.33 -19.48
N ARG A 224 4.91 13.59 -18.37
CA ARG A 224 5.30 14.64 -17.40
C ARG A 224 6.69 14.37 -16.80
N ILE A 225 6.96 13.13 -16.43
CA ILE A 225 8.26 12.68 -15.92
C ILE A 225 9.35 12.89 -17.00
N ALA A 226 9.07 12.48 -18.25
CA ALA A 226 10.00 12.68 -19.36
C ALA A 226 10.30 14.16 -19.62
N VAL A 227 9.28 15.03 -19.60
CA VAL A 227 9.46 16.49 -19.72
C VAL A 227 10.35 17.03 -18.60
N ARG A 228 10.14 16.58 -17.36
CA ARG A 228 10.93 17.01 -16.21
C ARG A 228 12.39 16.57 -16.29
N ILE A 229 12.65 15.35 -16.73
CA ILE A 229 14.02 14.86 -16.98
C ILE A 229 14.66 15.69 -18.11
N ALA A 230 13.95 15.86 -19.22
CA ALA A 230 14.41 16.60 -20.40
C ALA A 230 14.73 18.08 -20.11
N ALA A 231 14.03 18.72 -19.16
CA ALA A 231 14.26 20.12 -18.77
C ALA A 231 15.70 20.38 -18.28
N GLN A 232 16.38 19.35 -17.78
CA GLN A 232 17.75 19.41 -17.28
C GLN A 232 18.80 19.28 -18.38
N TRP A 233 18.41 18.87 -19.60
CA TRP A 233 19.34 18.61 -20.69
C TRP A 233 19.73 19.90 -21.42
N ARG A 234 20.96 19.93 -21.94
CA ARG A 234 21.50 21.02 -22.77
C ARG A 234 22.24 20.44 -23.99
N PRO A 235 21.83 20.78 -25.23
CA PRO A 235 20.68 21.61 -25.61
C PRO A 235 19.32 20.98 -25.29
N ALA A 236 18.25 21.77 -25.32
CA ALA A 236 16.90 21.25 -25.06
C ALA A 236 16.50 20.23 -26.15
N PRO A 237 15.97 19.05 -25.77
CA PRO A 237 15.60 18.03 -26.73
C PRO A 237 14.36 18.41 -27.53
N SER A 238 14.24 17.87 -28.74
CA SER A 238 13.04 18.03 -29.57
C SER A 238 11.84 17.29 -28.97
N GLY A 239 10.63 17.66 -29.39
CA GLY A 239 9.41 16.97 -28.95
C GLY A 239 9.39 15.47 -29.30
N THR A 240 10.02 15.04 -30.39
CA THR A 240 10.18 13.62 -30.72
C THR A 240 11.09 12.88 -29.75
N ALA A 241 12.17 13.52 -29.29
CA ALA A 241 13.05 12.95 -28.28
C ALA A 241 12.36 12.83 -26.91
N VAL A 242 11.55 13.83 -26.53
CA VAL A 242 10.74 13.75 -25.29
C VAL A 242 9.72 12.60 -25.34
N ARG A 243 9.06 12.37 -26.49
CA ARG A 243 8.14 11.23 -26.64
C ARG A 243 8.85 9.88 -26.54
N ARG A 244 10.06 9.75 -27.09
CA ARG A 244 10.88 8.53 -26.92
C ARG A 244 11.26 8.33 -25.46
N LEU A 245 11.64 9.40 -24.77
CA LEU A 245 11.93 9.35 -23.34
C LEU A 245 10.69 8.96 -22.53
N ALA A 246 9.49 9.45 -22.86
CA ALA A 246 8.24 9.03 -22.23
C ALA A 246 8.00 7.52 -22.40
N ALA A 247 8.25 6.96 -23.59
CA ALA A 247 8.18 5.52 -23.81
C ALA A 247 9.22 4.74 -22.99
N GLN A 248 10.42 5.28 -22.81
CA GLN A 248 11.44 4.69 -21.93
C GLN A 248 11.01 4.73 -20.46
N VAL A 249 10.44 5.85 -20.01
CA VAL A 249 9.88 6.00 -18.66
C VAL A 249 8.76 4.98 -18.45
N ALA A 250 7.84 4.83 -19.40
CA ALA A 250 6.81 3.80 -19.34
C ALA A 250 7.41 2.40 -19.17
N GLY A 251 8.42 2.04 -19.97
CA GLY A 251 9.14 0.78 -19.81
C GLY A 251 9.71 0.56 -18.40
N GLN A 252 10.31 1.60 -17.80
CA GLN A 252 10.82 1.55 -16.42
C GLN A 252 9.71 1.48 -15.37
N VAL A 253 8.57 2.15 -15.58
CA VAL A 253 7.42 2.05 -14.69
C VAL A 253 6.83 0.64 -14.68
N HIS A 254 6.74 -0.01 -15.84
CA HIS A 254 6.33 -1.42 -15.91
C HIS A 254 7.36 -2.35 -15.25
N GLU A 255 8.66 -2.02 -15.31
CA GLU A 255 9.70 -2.76 -14.57
C GLU A 255 9.57 -2.57 -13.05
N ALA A 256 9.27 -1.35 -12.58
CA ALA A 256 8.97 -1.10 -11.17
C ALA A 256 7.73 -1.91 -10.73
N ALA A 257 6.66 -1.93 -11.54
CA ALA A 257 5.47 -2.73 -11.26
C ALA A 257 5.79 -4.23 -11.13
N ARG A 258 6.60 -4.80 -12.02
CA ARG A 258 7.08 -6.19 -11.91
C ARG A 258 7.82 -6.45 -10.59
N ARG A 259 8.74 -5.55 -10.21
CA ARG A 259 9.52 -5.71 -8.98
C ARG A 259 8.66 -5.58 -7.73
N CYS A 260 7.60 -4.77 -7.76
CA CYS A 260 6.60 -4.70 -6.69
C CYS A 260 5.81 -6.01 -6.52
N LEU A 261 5.85 -6.96 -7.46
CA LEU A 261 5.27 -8.30 -7.27
C LEU A 261 6.21 -9.29 -6.59
N GLY A 262 7.48 -8.92 -6.40
CA GLY A 262 8.51 -9.75 -5.76
C GLY A 262 8.31 -9.91 -4.23
N PRO A 263 9.28 -10.52 -3.53
CA PRO A 263 9.28 -10.64 -2.07
C PRO A 263 9.12 -9.27 -1.39
N GLY A 264 7.90 -8.90 -1.03
CA GLY A 264 7.61 -7.62 -0.37
C GLY A 264 6.12 -7.40 -0.23
N GLN A 265 5.72 -6.40 0.57
CA GLN A 265 4.32 -5.95 0.66
C GLN A 265 3.95 -5.06 -0.53
N GLY A 266 4.47 -5.44 -1.71
CA GLY A 266 4.60 -4.73 -2.97
C GLY A 266 4.91 -3.24 -2.89
N GLU A 267 5.89 -2.95 -2.05
CA GLU A 267 6.79 -1.83 -2.15
C GLU A 267 8.01 -2.23 -3.00
N LEU A 268 8.66 -1.23 -3.57
CA LEU A 268 9.96 -1.30 -4.19
C LEU A 268 11.00 -0.86 -3.16
N ASP A 269 11.94 -1.74 -2.80
CA ASP A 269 13.02 -1.35 -1.91
C ASP A 269 13.91 -0.25 -2.54
N ARG A 270 14.73 0.43 -1.72
CA ARG A 270 15.57 1.55 -2.19
C ARG A 270 16.55 1.15 -3.29
N SER A 271 17.12 -0.05 -3.21
CA SER A 271 18.11 -0.53 -4.18
C SER A 271 17.44 -0.82 -5.52
N ALA A 272 16.28 -1.49 -5.48
CA ALA A 272 15.47 -1.78 -6.64
C ALA A 272 14.93 -0.49 -7.27
N PHE A 273 14.51 0.49 -6.46
CA PHE A 273 14.09 1.81 -6.94
C PHE A 273 15.22 2.56 -7.64
N GLU A 274 16.41 2.66 -7.03
CA GLU A 274 17.55 3.34 -7.65
C GLU A 274 17.99 2.66 -8.96
N HIS A 275 17.87 1.34 -9.03
CA HIS A 275 18.18 0.62 -10.26
C HIS A 275 17.20 0.97 -11.40
N VAL A 276 15.90 1.12 -11.12
CA VAL A 276 14.90 1.48 -12.13
C VAL A 276 14.95 2.98 -12.45
N PHE A 277 15.14 3.81 -11.43
CA PHE A 277 15.11 5.27 -11.51
C PHE A 277 16.36 5.86 -10.86
N PRO A 278 17.47 6.02 -11.60
CA PRO A 278 18.71 6.50 -11.01
C PRO A 278 18.62 7.95 -10.50
N TRP A 279 19.14 8.22 -9.30
CA TRP A 279 19.27 9.57 -8.73
C TRP A 279 20.16 10.45 -9.59
N ARG A 280 21.29 9.91 -10.06
CA ARG A 280 22.33 10.66 -10.78
C ARG A 280 21.84 11.29 -12.08
N THR A 281 20.82 10.70 -12.71
CA THR A 281 20.24 11.18 -13.97
C THR A 281 18.97 12.01 -13.75
N GLY A 282 18.57 12.25 -12.49
CA GLY A 282 17.36 13.00 -12.14
C GLY A 282 16.06 12.22 -12.29
N TRP A 283 16.10 10.92 -12.65
CA TRP A 283 14.91 10.10 -12.87
C TRP A 283 14.13 9.89 -11.57
N ALA A 284 14.82 9.48 -10.49
CA ALA A 284 14.22 9.34 -9.17
C ALA A 284 13.48 10.61 -8.74
N SER A 285 14.18 11.76 -8.79
CA SER A 285 13.60 13.04 -8.42
C SER A 285 12.39 13.37 -9.27
N ALA A 286 12.41 13.06 -10.58
CA ALA A 286 11.30 13.36 -11.47
C ALA A 286 10.06 12.51 -11.14
N VAL A 287 10.22 11.19 -10.94
CA VAL A 287 9.13 10.27 -10.60
C VAL A 287 8.49 10.63 -9.27
N LEU A 288 9.29 10.97 -8.26
CA LEU A 288 8.79 11.38 -6.94
C LEU A 288 8.11 12.75 -6.96
N THR A 289 8.65 13.70 -7.74
CA THR A 289 8.06 15.04 -7.88
C THR A 289 6.72 14.99 -8.59
N GLU A 290 6.62 14.17 -9.64
CA GLU A 290 5.37 13.97 -10.37
C GLU A 290 4.39 13.06 -9.61
N GLY A 291 4.82 12.47 -8.48
CA GLY A 291 3.94 11.74 -7.57
C GLY A 291 3.45 10.40 -8.10
N LEU A 292 4.11 9.81 -9.10
CA LEU A 292 3.75 8.47 -9.59
C LEU A 292 4.11 7.39 -8.55
N LEU A 293 5.31 7.51 -7.98
CA LEU A 293 5.74 6.75 -6.81
C LEU A 293 5.91 7.70 -5.63
N VAL A 294 5.64 7.19 -4.43
CA VAL A 294 5.81 7.90 -3.16
C VAL A 294 6.63 7.05 -2.19
N PRO A 295 7.37 7.68 -1.25
CA PRO A 295 7.99 6.95 -0.15
C PRO A 295 6.94 6.18 0.66
N ALA A 296 7.26 4.95 1.03
CA ALA A 296 6.48 4.13 1.95
C ALA A 296 7.46 3.30 2.79
N GLY A 297 7.49 3.55 4.10
CA GLY A 297 8.40 2.88 5.00
C GLY A 297 9.86 3.02 4.60
N ALA A 298 10.51 1.88 4.39
CA ALA A 298 11.90 1.85 3.94
C ALA A 298 12.06 2.03 2.43
N GLY A 299 11.01 1.89 1.63
CA GLY A 299 11.04 1.89 0.17
C GLY A 299 10.07 2.88 -0.48
N TYR A 300 9.49 2.46 -1.60
CA TYR A 300 8.62 3.27 -2.45
C TYR A 300 7.44 2.43 -2.94
N ARG A 301 6.31 3.08 -3.23
CA ARG A 301 5.15 2.42 -3.84
C ARG A 301 4.41 3.34 -4.78
N PHE A 302 3.50 2.79 -5.58
CA PHE A 302 2.56 3.60 -6.35
C PHE A 302 1.72 4.48 -5.44
N ALA A 303 1.58 5.75 -5.82
CA ALA A 303 0.85 6.74 -5.01
C ALA A 303 -0.62 6.35 -4.85
N HIS A 304 -1.22 5.91 -5.97
CA HIS A 304 -2.55 5.34 -6.01
C HIS A 304 -2.46 3.82 -5.98
N GLU A 305 -2.96 3.26 -4.90
CA GLU A 305 -2.96 1.82 -4.64
C GLU A 305 -3.63 1.01 -5.74
N GLU A 306 -4.83 1.41 -6.19
CA GLU A 306 -5.57 0.70 -7.23
C GLU A 306 -4.91 0.80 -8.61
N LEU A 307 -4.34 1.96 -8.94
CA LEU A 307 -3.53 2.13 -10.16
C LEU A 307 -2.30 1.22 -10.11
N GLY A 308 -1.67 1.13 -8.94
CA GLY A 308 -0.57 0.20 -8.67
C GLY A 308 -0.98 -1.25 -8.86
N ASP A 309 -2.13 -1.64 -8.30
CA ASP A 309 -2.67 -2.99 -8.45
C ASP A 309 -2.96 -3.32 -9.92
N TRP A 310 -3.52 -2.35 -10.67
CA TRP A 310 -3.83 -2.49 -12.09
C TRP A 310 -2.57 -2.70 -12.95
N VAL A 311 -1.55 -1.84 -12.81
CA VAL A 311 -0.31 -1.97 -13.60
C VAL A 311 0.47 -3.23 -13.22
N GLN A 312 0.41 -3.64 -11.95
CA GLN A 312 1.03 -4.88 -11.48
C GLN A 312 0.29 -6.11 -12.01
N GLY A 313 -1.05 -6.09 -12.05
CA GLY A 313 -1.86 -7.19 -12.58
C GLY A 313 -1.50 -7.57 -14.02
N ALA A 314 -1.07 -6.59 -14.83
CA ALA A 314 -0.59 -6.82 -16.19
C ALA A 314 0.69 -7.66 -16.29
N HIS A 315 1.46 -7.80 -15.20
CA HIS A 315 2.69 -8.61 -15.16
C HIS A 315 2.61 -9.80 -14.21
N LEU A 316 1.45 -10.05 -13.60
CA LEU A 316 1.30 -11.11 -12.63
C LEU A 316 1.20 -12.48 -13.31
N ASP A 317 2.01 -13.44 -12.86
CA ASP A 317 1.76 -14.86 -13.14
C ASP A 317 0.52 -15.31 -12.34
N LEU A 318 -0.63 -15.26 -13.02
CA LEU A 318 -1.92 -15.55 -12.41
C LEU A 318 -2.03 -17.00 -11.93
N ASP A 319 -1.49 -17.97 -12.68
CA ASP A 319 -1.57 -19.37 -12.31
C ASP A 319 -0.74 -19.68 -11.06
N ALA A 320 0.46 -19.11 -10.96
CA ALA A 320 1.26 -19.20 -9.74
C ALA A 320 0.57 -18.49 -8.55
N ALA A 321 -0.02 -17.31 -8.77
CA ALA A 321 -0.71 -16.55 -7.73
C ALA A 321 -1.96 -17.29 -7.21
N LEU A 322 -2.80 -17.84 -8.09
CA LEU A 322 -3.98 -18.61 -7.71
C LEU A 322 -3.61 -19.90 -6.99
N ARG A 323 -2.61 -20.64 -7.49
CA ARG A 323 -2.11 -21.84 -6.79
C ARG A 323 -1.67 -21.50 -5.38
N SER A 324 -1.01 -20.36 -5.22
CA SER A 324 -0.59 -19.88 -3.92
C SER A 324 -1.76 -19.53 -2.99
N LEU A 325 -2.73 -18.75 -3.46
CA LEU A 325 -3.85 -18.27 -2.65
C LEU A 325 -4.83 -19.38 -2.27
N VAL A 326 -5.07 -20.33 -3.19
CA VAL A 326 -6.06 -21.40 -3.02
C VAL A 326 -5.45 -22.63 -2.37
N HIS A 327 -4.28 -23.11 -2.81
CA HIS A 327 -3.80 -24.44 -2.43
C HIS A 327 -2.82 -24.46 -1.25
N ARG A 328 -2.06 -23.38 -0.96
CA ARG A 328 -1.24 -23.34 0.25
C ARG A 328 -2.05 -23.19 1.54
N TRP A 329 -3.27 -22.66 1.46
CA TRP A 329 -4.15 -22.51 2.62
C TRP A 329 -5.00 -23.75 2.90
N HIS A 330 -5.33 -24.52 1.85
CA HIS A 330 -6.09 -25.76 1.98
C HIS A 330 -5.24 -26.98 2.32
N ALA A 331 -3.94 -26.85 2.53
CA ALA A 331 -3.19 -27.84 3.28
C ALA A 331 -3.47 -27.57 4.77
N PRO A 332 -4.32 -28.37 5.45
CA PRO A 332 -4.25 -28.40 6.89
C PRO A 332 -2.80 -28.81 7.22
N THR A 333 -2.27 -28.31 8.32
CA THR A 333 -1.16 -28.91 9.04
C THR A 333 -1.51 -30.37 9.38
N ALA A 334 -1.42 -31.26 8.40
CA ALA A 334 -1.57 -32.69 8.55
C ALA A 334 -0.16 -33.29 8.52
N SER A 335 0.19 -33.96 9.62
CA SER A 335 1.43 -34.70 9.90
C SER A 335 2.66 -33.90 10.34
N ALA A 336 2.49 -32.98 11.30
CA ALA A 336 3.43 -32.94 12.44
C ALA A 336 2.97 -34.00 13.47
N GLY A 337 3.12 -35.26 13.09
CA GLY A 337 2.67 -36.41 13.86
C GLY A 337 3.17 -37.67 13.20
N GLU A 338 4.16 -38.28 13.86
CA GLU A 338 4.56 -39.69 13.70
C GLU A 338 5.12 -40.11 12.34
N SER A 339 6.42 -39.92 12.18
CA SER A 339 7.24 -40.95 11.54
C SER A 339 8.32 -41.34 12.53
N GLY A 340 8.00 -42.41 13.27
CA GLY A 340 8.76 -42.94 14.37
C GLY A 340 10.23 -43.19 14.03
N GLY A 341 11.06 -43.00 15.04
CA GLY A 341 12.46 -43.35 14.99
C GLY A 341 12.64 -44.81 14.58
N ARG A 342 13.45 -45.02 13.54
CA ARG A 342 14.10 -46.30 13.31
C ARG A 342 15.58 -46.13 13.63
N VAL A 343 15.93 -46.70 14.77
CA VAL A 343 17.29 -46.87 15.29
C VAL A 343 18.15 -47.61 14.24
N PRO A 344 19.41 -47.21 13.99
CA PRO A 344 20.31 -47.98 13.13
C PRO A 344 20.91 -49.16 13.91
N HIS A 345 20.77 -50.38 13.41
CA HIS A 345 21.54 -51.54 13.88
C HIS A 345 22.80 -51.77 13.01
N PRO A 346 23.96 -52.12 13.61
CA PRO A 346 25.25 -52.20 12.91
C PRO A 346 25.71 -53.63 12.58
N ARG A 347 26.71 -53.72 11.67
CA ARG A 347 27.71 -54.79 11.36
C ARG A 347 27.54 -55.48 9.99
N ARG A 348 28.57 -55.84 9.21
CA ARG A 348 30.04 -55.58 9.09
C ARG A 348 30.51 -56.23 7.72
N PRO A 349 31.81 -56.35 7.36
CA PRO A 349 32.37 -55.91 6.06
C PRO A 349 32.75 -57.04 5.06
N ASP A 350 33.37 -56.62 3.95
CA ASP A 350 34.09 -57.38 2.88
C ASP A 350 33.20 -57.74 1.66
N ALA A 351 33.55 -57.53 0.38
CA ALA A 351 34.78 -57.14 -0.33
C ALA A 351 34.45 -56.61 -1.77
N ALA A 352 35.37 -55.78 -2.31
CA ALA A 352 35.72 -55.47 -3.72
C ALA A 352 34.68 -55.60 -4.88
N ASP A 353 34.42 -54.51 -5.63
CA ASP A 353 35.08 -54.20 -6.92
C ASP A 353 34.59 -52.86 -7.55
N SER A 354 35.38 -52.30 -8.47
CA SER A 354 35.50 -50.87 -8.85
C SER A 354 34.44 -50.32 -9.88
N PRO A 355 34.68 -49.22 -10.64
CA PRO A 355 34.17 -47.87 -10.37
C PRO A 355 33.22 -47.34 -11.49
N GLY A 356 32.41 -46.31 -11.21
CA GLY A 356 31.59 -45.70 -12.27
C GLY A 356 30.88 -44.42 -11.90
N THR A 357 31.39 -43.31 -12.45
CA THR A 357 30.65 -42.10 -12.85
C THR A 357 30.28 -41.13 -11.73
N ALA A 358 31.10 -40.08 -11.60
CA ALA A 358 30.71 -38.84 -10.95
C ALA A 358 29.54 -38.19 -11.73
N PRO A 359 28.46 -37.75 -11.07
CA PRO A 359 27.50 -36.90 -11.75
C PRO A 359 28.10 -35.50 -11.89
N ALA A 360 28.22 -35.06 -13.13
CA ALA A 360 28.46 -33.68 -13.48
C ALA A 360 27.39 -32.81 -12.81
N GLY A 361 27.84 -31.71 -12.19
CA GLY A 361 26.97 -30.69 -11.64
C GLY A 361 26.09 -30.11 -12.75
N GLY A 362 24.84 -30.57 -12.79
CA GLY A 362 23.77 -29.83 -13.42
C GLY A 362 23.45 -28.67 -12.50
N ALA A 363 23.82 -27.46 -12.93
CA ALA A 363 23.18 -26.25 -12.46
C ALA A 363 21.68 -26.43 -12.73
N GLU A 364 20.92 -26.75 -11.68
CA GLU A 364 19.48 -26.58 -11.73
C GLU A 364 19.23 -25.11 -12.02
N ASP A 365 18.66 -24.84 -13.19
CA ASP A 365 17.90 -23.62 -13.44
C ASP A 365 16.87 -23.51 -12.32
N VAL A 366 17.22 -22.75 -11.28
CA VAL A 366 16.28 -22.35 -10.26
C VAL A 366 15.35 -21.36 -10.94
N GLU A 367 14.30 -21.89 -11.56
CA GLU A 367 13.10 -21.12 -11.88
C GLU A 367 12.79 -20.24 -10.66
N PRO A 368 12.62 -18.92 -10.83
CA PRO A 368 12.39 -18.03 -9.71
C PRO A 368 11.09 -18.47 -9.04
N ARG A 369 11.21 -19.15 -7.89
CA ARG A 369 10.09 -19.60 -7.07
C ARG A 369 9.25 -18.39 -6.72
N THR A 370 8.13 -18.25 -7.41
CA THR A 370 7.15 -17.18 -7.20
C THR A 370 6.64 -17.28 -5.76
N LEU A 371 7.04 -16.29 -4.97
CA LEU A 371 6.61 -16.17 -3.58
C LEU A 371 5.09 -15.92 -3.54
N PRO A 372 4.41 -16.39 -2.49
CA PRO A 372 2.98 -16.22 -2.38
C PRO A 372 2.61 -14.75 -2.39
N VAL A 373 1.68 -14.34 -3.26
CA VAL A 373 1.02 -13.03 -3.13
C VAL A 373 0.26 -13.05 -1.79
N PRO A 374 0.55 -12.12 -0.85
CA PRO A 374 -0.18 -12.05 0.40
C PRO A 374 -1.68 -11.83 0.18
N ARG A 375 -2.55 -12.31 1.08
CA ARG A 375 -4.01 -12.18 0.93
C ARG A 375 -4.49 -10.74 0.81
N HIS A 376 -3.89 -9.82 1.55
CA HIS A 376 -4.19 -8.39 1.45
C HIS A 376 -3.69 -7.75 0.15
N ARG A 377 -2.92 -8.49 -0.66
CA ARG A 377 -2.45 -8.13 -2.00
C ARG A 377 -3.23 -8.87 -3.09
N ILE A 378 -4.50 -9.20 -2.86
CA ILE A 378 -5.36 -9.80 -3.89
C ILE A 378 -5.68 -8.85 -5.06
N GLY A 379 -5.46 -7.53 -4.88
CA GLY A 379 -5.74 -6.52 -5.90
C GLY A 379 -5.13 -6.80 -7.28
N PRO A 380 -3.81 -6.99 -7.43
CA PRO A 380 -3.20 -7.39 -8.70
C PRO A 380 -3.76 -8.69 -9.27
N VAL A 381 -4.16 -9.64 -8.42
CA VAL A 381 -4.76 -10.92 -8.85
C VAL A 381 -6.14 -10.69 -9.47
N ILE A 382 -6.98 -9.86 -8.84
CA ILE A 382 -8.27 -9.44 -9.38
C ILE A 382 -8.08 -8.73 -10.72
N GLN A 383 -7.11 -7.81 -10.81
CA GLN A 383 -6.83 -7.09 -12.04
C GLN A 383 -6.34 -8.03 -13.16
N ALA A 384 -5.48 -9.00 -12.85
CA ALA A 384 -5.05 -10.03 -13.80
C ALA A 384 -6.22 -10.91 -14.28
N LEU A 385 -7.16 -11.27 -13.40
CA LEU A 385 -8.38 -12.01 -13.77
C LEU A 385 -9.28 -11.19 -14.70
N LEU A 386 -9.45 -9.89 -14.42
CA LEU A 386 -10.23 -8.99 -15.26
C LEU A 386 -9.62 -8.80 -16.65
N LEU A 387 -8.29 -8.93 -16.78
CA LEU A 387 -7.61 -8.91 -18.09
C LEU A 387 -7.92 -10.14 -18.94
N LEU A 388 -8.18 -11.32 -18.35
CA LEU A 388 -8.54 -12.53 -19.12
C LEU A 388 -9.94 -12.48 -19.75
N GLY A 389 -10.84 -11.68 -19.17
CA GLY A 389 -12.21 -11.52 -19.66
C GLY A 389 -12.36 -10.49 -20.78
N ARG A 390 -11.27 -9.89 -21.23
CA ARG A 390 -11.19 -8.91 -22.33
C ARG A 390 -10.59 -9.57 -23.56
#